data_AF-A0A2X1RN69-F1
#
_entry.id   AF-A0A2X1RN69-F1
#
_cell.length_a   1.000
_cell.length_b   1.000
_cell.length_c   1.000
_cell.angle_alpha   90.00
_cell.angle_beta   90.00
_cell.angle_gamma   90.00
#
_symmetry.space_group_name_H-M   'P 1'
#
loop_
_entity.id
_entity.type
_entity.pdbx_description
1 polymer ?
#
loop_
_entity_poly.entity_id
_entity_poly.type
_entity_poly.pdbx_seq_one_letter_code
_entity_poly.pdbx_strand_id
1 'polypeptide(L)'
;MTHLVFDPLKDQIPAIITIYDPACGSGGMLTESQNFIEQKYPLSESQGERSIFLFGKETNDETYAICKSDMMIKGDNPENIKSRLNPCYR
;
A
#
# COMPACT_ATOMS: atom_id res chain seq x y z
N MET A 1 -12.62 7.03 -0.42
CA MET A 1 -11.71 7.26 -1.56
C MET A 1 -11.40 5.97 -2.30
N THR A 2 -11.11 4.86 -1.60
CA THR A 2 -10.92 3.51 -2.15
C THR A 2 -11.97 3.08 -3.18
N HIS A 3 -13.26 3.26 -2.90
CA HIS A 3 -14.35 2.97 -3.84
C HIS A 3 -14.19 3.65 -5.22
N LEU A 4 -13.83 4.93 -5.24
CA LEU A 4 -13.69 5.68 -6.49
C LEU A 4 -12.52 5.18 -7.34
N VAL A 5 -11.50 4.63 -6.69
CA VAL A 5 -10.29 4.11 -7.35
C VAL A 5 -10.50 2.66 -7.80
N PHE A 6 -11.04 1.80 -6.93
CA PHE A 6 -11.06 0.35 -7.14
C PHE A 6 -12.37 -0.18 -7.73
N ASP A 7 -13.53 0.45 -7.47
CA ASP A 7 -14.80 -0.05 -8.01
C ASP A 7 -14.83 -0.08 -9.55
N PRO A 8 -14.29 0.94 -10.27
CA PRO A 8 -14.18 0.89 -11.73
C PRO A 8 -13.20 -0.16 -12.26
N LEU A 9 -12.30 -0.65 -11.41
CA LEU A 9 -11.22 -1.58 -11.76
C LEU A 9 -11.48 -3.01 -11.28
N LYS A 10 -12.62 -3.30 -10.64
CA LYS A 10 -12.90 -4.58 -9.95
C LYS A 10 -12.54 -5.84 -10.76
N ASP A 11 -12.79 -5.83 -12.07
CA ASP A 11 -12.58 -6.99 -12.96
C ASP A 11 -11.14 -7.06 -13.50
N GLN A 12 -10.32 -6.05 -13.21
CA GLN A 12 -8.94 -5.88 -13.66
C GLN A 12 -7.93 -6.01 -12.52
N ILE A 13 -8.35 -6.23 -11.27
CA ILE A 13 -7.45 -6.37 -10.12
C ILE A 13 -6.77 -7.75 -10.19
N PRO A 14 -5.45 -7.82 -10.43
CA PRO A 14 -4.74 -9.08 -10.54
C PRO A 14 -4.59 -9.80 -9.18
N ALA A 15 -4.18 -11.07 -9.24
CA ALA A 15 -3.84 -11.84 -8.03
C ALA A 15 -2.56 -11.35 -7.33
N ILE A 16 -1.69 -10.66 -8.06
CA ILE A 16 -0.49 -10.00 -7.52
C ILE A 16 -0.57 -8.54 -7.92
N ILE A 17 -0.66 -7.64 -6.93
CA ILE A 17 -0.81 -6.20 -7.16
C ILE A 17 0.19 -5.42 -6.31
N THR A 18 0.64 -4.29 -6.84
CA THR A 18 1.45 -3.32 -6.13
C THR A 18 0.69 -2.01 -6.03
N ILE A 19 0.64 -1.42 -4.84
CA ILE A 19 -0.02 -0.14 -4.57
C ILE A 19 1.05 0.86 -4.16
N TYR A 20 1.06 2.02 -4.82
CA TYR A 20 2.01 3.09 -4.55
C TYR A 20 1.29 4.39 -4.20
N ASP A 21 1.65 4.97 -3.05
CA ASP A 21 1.21 6.31 -2.62
C ASP A 21 2.42 7.25 -2.46
N PRO A 22 2.58 8.27 -3.32
CA PRO A 22 3.72 9.18 -3.29
C PRO A 22 3.69 10.21 -2.16
N ALA A 23 2.58 10.34 -1.43
CA ALA A 23 2.41 11.23 -0.28
C ALA A 23 1.59 10.51 0.80
N CYS A 24 2.12 9.38 1.25
CA CYS A 24 1.36 8.41 2.04
C CYS A 24 1.01 8.89 3.45
N GLY A 25 1.59 10.00 3.93
CA GLY A 25 1.35 10.52 5.27
C GLY A 25 1.68 9.46 6.31
N SER A 26 0.71 9.16 7.19
CA SER A 26 0.80 8.10 8.19
C SER A 26 0.58 6.68 7.64
N GLY A 27 0.33 6.50 6.34
CA GLY A 27 0.13 5.19 5.71
C GLY A 27 -1.33 4.70 5.69
N GLY A 28 -2.28 5.52 6.15
CA GLY A 28 -3.69 5.14 6.25
C GLY A 28 -4.28 4.68 4.91
N MET A 29 -4.03 5.41 3.82
CA MET A 29 -4.57 5.02 2.51
C MET A 29 -3.96 3.73 1.94
N LEU A 30 -2.71 3.41 2.26
CA LEU A 30 -2.08 2.14 1.87
C LEU A 30 -2.80 0.96 2.55
N THR A 31 -3.00 1.08 3.86
CA THR A 31 -3.73 0.08 4.66
C THR A 31 -5.17 -0.07 4.17
N GLU A 32 -5.89 1.03 4.03
CA GLU A 32 -7.29 1.00 3.60
C GLU A 32 -7.42 0.39 2.20
N SER A 33 -6.45 0.61 1.32
CA SER A 33 -6.45 0.01 -0.02
C SER A 33 -6.27 -1.51 0.02
N GLN A 34 -5.34 -2.02 0.83
CA GLN A 34 -5.14 -3.46 1.04
C GLN A 34 -6.41 -4.11 1.59
N ASN A 35 -6.91 -3.61 2.73
CA ASN A 35 -8.11 -4.10 3.38
C ASN A 35 -9.32 -4.09 2.43
N PHE A 36 -9.50 -3.00 1.69
CA PHE A 36 -10.62 -2.85 0.78
C PHE A 36 -10.60 -3.90 -0.34
N ILE A 37 -9.44 -4.13 -0.94
CA ILE A 37 -9.26 -5.10 -2.03
C ILE A 37 -9.49 -6.53 -1.51
N GLU A 38 -8.93 -6.87 -0.35
CA GLU A 38 -9.06 -8.20 0.26
C GLU A 38 -10.50 -8.51 0.66
N GLN A 39 -11.19 -7.56 1.28
CA GLN A 39 -12.55 -7.76 1.78
C GLN A 39 -13.60 -7.72 0.66
N LYS A 40 -13.45 -6.79 -0.30
CA LYS A 40 -14.50 -6.56 -1.31
C LYS A 40 -14.33 -7.38 -2.58
N TYR A 41 -13.09 -7.73 -2.94
CA TYR A 41 -12.78 -8.42 -4.19
C TYR A 41 -11.94 -9.69 -3.96
N PRO A 42 -12.38 -10.62 -3.09
CA PRO A 42 -11.62 -11.84 -2.83
C PRO A 42 -11.39 -12.63 -4.12
N LEU A 43 -10.23 -13.28 -4.23
CA LEU A 43 -9.97 -14.25 -5.29
C LEU A 43 -10.82 -15.50 -5.07
N SER A 44 -11.12 -16.25 -6.14
CA SER A 44 -11.76 -17.56 -5.98
C SER A 44 -10.81 -18.55 -5.32
N GLU A 45 -11.34 -19.54 -4.59
CA GLU A 45 -10.53 -20.56 -3.90
C GLU A 45 -9.50 -21.25 -4.82
N SER A 46 -9.81 -21.41 -6.10
CA SER A 46 -8.92 -21.98 -7.12
C SER A 46 -7.70 -21.13 -7.46
N GLN A 47 -7.71 -19.84 -7.15
CA GLN A 47 -6.63 -18.89 -7.44
C GLN A 47 -5.70 -18.67 -6.24
N GLY A 48 -6.07 -19.17 -5.05
CA GLY A 48 -5.30 -19.01 -3.82
C GLY A 48 -5.42 -17.61 -3.19
N GLU A 49 -4.42 -17.24 -2.40
CA GLU A 49 -4.37 -15.94 -1.70
C GLU A 49 -3.81 -14.83 -2.59
N ARG A 50 -4.35 -13.61 -2.45
CA ARG A 50 -3.86 -12.44 -3.17
C ARG A 50 -2.59 -11.90 -2.50
N SER A 51 -1.58 -11.58 -3.30
CA SER A 51 -0.38 -10.88 -2.82
C SER A 51 -0.48 -9.37 -3.12
N ILE A 52 -0.54 -8.55 -2.07
CA ILE A 52 -0.59 -7.09 -2.17
C ILE A 52 0.72 -6.52 -1.61
N PHE A 53 1.45 -5.77 -2.43
CA PHE A 53 2.68 -5.09 -2.01
C PHE A 53 2.44 -3.59 -1.90
N LEU A 54 2.69 -3.05 -0.70
CA LEU A 54 2.51 -1.63 -0.40
C LEU A 54 3.83 -0.87 -0.54
N PHE A 55 3.79 0.28 -1.20
CA PHE A 55 4.90 1.22 -1.36
C PHE A 55 4.43 2.64 -1.04
N GLY A 56 5.26 3.39 -0.33
CA GLY A 56 4.91 4.72 0.12
C GLY A 56 6.08 5.68 0.08
N LYS A 57 5.79 6.96 -0.09
CA LYS A 57 6.75 8.04 0.12
C LYS A 57 6.15 9.12 1.01
N GLU A 58 6.93 9.56 1.98
CA GLU A 58 6.55 10.66 2.87
C GLU A 58 7.78 11.46 3.26
N THR A 59 7.79 12.75 2.93
CA THR A 59 8.94 13.63 3.13
C THR A 59 9.13 14.11 4.56
N ASN A 60 8.04 14.19 5.33
CA ASN A 60 8.11 14.59 6.73
C ASN A 60 8.52 13.39 7.58
N ASP A 61 9.62 13.56 8.31
CA ASP A 61 10.28 12.47 9.04
C ASP A 61 9.40 11.86 10.14
N GLU A 62 8.52 12.65 10.78
CA GLU A 62 7.60 12.17 11.81
C GLU A 62 6.50 11.31 11.20
N THR A 63 5.80 11.80 10.17
CA THR A 63 4.75 11.03 9.49
C THR A 63 5.30 9.81 8.77
N TYR A 64 6.52 9.90 8.23
CA TYR A 64 7.25 8.77 7.69
C TYR A 64 7.51 7.69 8.76
N ALA A 65 7.98 8.09 9.95
CA ALA A 65 8.24 7.15 11.04
C ALA A 65 6.95 6.46 11.50
N ILE A 66 5.83 7.20 11.55
CA ILE A 66 4.50 6.65 11.83
C ILE A 66 4.12 5.61 10.76
N CYS A 67 4.17 5.99 9.47
CA CYS A 67 3.83 5.08 8.39
C CYS A 67 4.71 3.83 8.37
N LYS A 68 6.02 3.98 8.57
CA LYS A 68 6.95 2.86 8.59
C LYS A 68 6.67 1.92 9.77
N SER A 69 6.32 2.47 10.93
CA SER A 69 5.97 1.68 12.12
C SER A 69 4.65 0.93 11.92
N ASP A 70 3.67 1.56 11.27
CA ASP A 70 2.39 0.93 10.94
C ASP A 70 2.57 -0.29 10.01
N MET A 71 3.40 -0.17 8.98
CA MET A 71 3.76 -1.31 8.10
C MET A 71 4.42 -2.45 8.89
N MET A 72 5.33 -2.15 9.82
CA MET A 72 5.96 -3.18 10.67
C MET A 72 4.95 -3.92 11.55
N ILE A 73 4.00 -3.20 12.14
CA ILE A 73 2.97 -3.78 13.02
C ILE A 73 2.06 -4.73 12.24
N LYS A 74 1.75 -4.39 10.99
CA LYS A 74 0.86 -5.17 10.11
C LYS A 74 1.56 -6.34 9.40
N GLY A 75 2.88 -6.41 9.47
CA GLY A 75 3.68 -7.47 8.83
C GLY A 75 4.06 -7.18 7.38
N ASP A 76 3.79 -5.96 6.88
CA ASP A 76 4.25 -5.50 5.58
C ASP A 76 5.75 -5.16 5.61
N ASN A 77 6.37 -5.07 4.43
CA ASN A 77 7.79 -4.73 4.33
C ASN A 77 8.01 -3.22 4.58
N PRO A 78 8.59 -2.80 5.73
CA PRO A 78 8.79 -1.39 6.05
C PRO A 78 9.85 -0.71 5.17
N GLU A 79 10.69 -1.49 4.46
CA GLU A 79 11.68 -0.95 3.54
C GLU A 79 11.06 -0.41 2.25
N ASN A 80 9.77 -0.67 2.00
CA ASN A 80 9.04 -0.10 0.88
C ASN A 80 8.56 1.34 1.12
N ILE A 81 8.66 1.84 2.36
CA ILE A 81 8.35 3.23 2.70
C ILE A 81 9.65 4.05 2.63
N LYS A 82 9.65 5.15 1.89
CA LYS A 82 10.84 5.99 1.68
C LYS A 82 10.62 7.44 2.13
N SER A 83 11.54 7.98 2.92
CA SER A 83 11.47 9.39 3.37
C SER A 83 12.01 10.40 2.34
N ARG A 84 13.16 10.09 1.70
CA ARG A 84 13.80 10.97 0.72
C ARG A 84 14.25 10.20 -0.52
N LEU A 85 14.39 10.92 -1.65
CA LEU A 85 15.17 10.40 -2.78
C LEU A 85 16.61 10.21 -2.31
N ASN A 86 17.26 9.14 -2.77
CA ASN A 86 18.65 8.82 -2.44
C ASN A 86 19.55 10.08 -2.40
N PRO A 87 20.48 10.18 -1.44
CA PRO A 87 21.41 11.31 -1.34
C PRO A 87 22.36 11.48 -2.54
N CYS A 88 22.27 10.64 -3.57
CA CYS A 88 23.07 10.69 -4.79
C CYS A 88 22.69 11.82 -5.79
N TYR A 89 21.78 12.72 -5.43
CA TYR A 89 21.43 13.91 -6.22
C TYR A 89 21.60 15.21 -5.39
N ARG A 90 22.76 15.37 -4.76
CA ARG A 90 23.26 16.66 -4.26
C ARG A 90 24.58 16.99 -4.93
#